data_AF-S8B6W5-F1
#
_entry.id   AF-S8B6W5-F1
#
_cell.length_a   1.000
_cell.length_b   1.000
_cell.length_c   1.000
_cell.angle_alpha   90.00
_cell.angle_beta   90.00
_cell.angle_gamma   90.00
#
_symmetry.space_group_name_H-M   'P 1'
#
loop_
_entity.id
_entity.type
_entity.pdbx_description
1 polymer ?
#
loop_
_entity_poly.entity_id
_entity_poly.type
_entity_poly.pdbx_seq_one_letter_code
_entity_poly.pdbx_strand_id
1 'polypeptide(L)'
;MGEYLDSDLVVASHLFAWGHGQDAMDAIFGRKAQSELFSPRNGLLLPVHIEKVFDIGKLAIVPHLPESTCMSIETIKTWLLNEPRDYQVKILDQKWDRLDDRVYRLHPLTFRDLDGRKLQFRTSFRPSARYVYFHYCIQVLRHAWQHNEAKAGQRAADSLKHEDGRPFWCTPGRYLPKNMLLAFVEELGHEYKPLLQGASCPTVGNSDLLLEVAANQVKNRSSILDTNQEAPEDEQSTDDDGSNGDDLSFEYSSWVEKD
;
A
#
# COMPACT_ATOMS: atom_id res chain seq x y z
N MET A 1 -10.91 8.02 -1.80
CA MET A 1 -9.53 8.30 -2.21
C MET A 1 -9.58 9.50 -3.16
N GLY A 2 -9.30 10.71 -2.68
CA GLY A 2 -9.45 11.97 -3.45
C GLY A 2 -10.20 13.10 -2.75
N GLU A 3 -10.83 12.79 -1.62
CA GLU A 3 -11.54 13.77 -0.77
C GLU A 3 -10.57 14.62 0.06
N TYR A 4 -11.04 15.79 0.50
CA TYR A 4 -10.35 16.55 1.55
C TYR A 4 -10.58 15.84 2.88
N LEU A 5 -9.49 15.55 3.58
CA LEU A 5 -9.47 15.01 4.92
C LEU A 5 -8.59 15.92 5.77
N ASP A 6 -8.89 15.96 7.07
CA ASP A 6 -8.05 16.64 8.04
C ASP A 6 -6.65 16.01 8.07
N SER A 7 -5.63 16.82 8.39
CA SER A 7 -4.24 16.40 8.26
C SER A 7 -3.85 15.24 9.18
N ASP A 8 -4.52 15.13 10.32
CA ASP A 8 -4.38 14.05 11.31
C ASP A 8 -4.97 12.70 10.81
N LEU A 9 -5.85 12.75 9.81
CA LEU A 9 -6.45 11.56 9.20
C LEU A 9 -5.69 11.06 7.96
N VAL A 10 -4.56 11.68 7.59
CA VAL A 10 -3.76 11.34 6.41
C VAL A 10 -2.31 11.06 6.76
N VAL A 11 -1.75 9.99 6.21
CA VAL A 11 -0.38 9.55 6.45
C VAL A 11 0.38 9.42 5.13
N ALA A 12 1.67 9.79 5.15
CA ALA A 12 2.61 9.52 4.07
C ALA A 12 3.13 8.08 4.15
N SER A 13 2.38 7.16 3.55
CA SER A 13 2.71 5.74 3.50
C SER A 13 3.88 5.49 2.54
N HIS A 14 4.93 4.85 3.03
CA HIS A 14 6.08 4.47 2.23
C HIS A 14 5.84 3.13 1.50
N LEU A 15 6.22 3.06 0.23
CA LEU A 15 6.16 1.84 -0.61
C LEU A 15 7.35 0.92 -0.33
N PHE A 16 8.57 1.48 -0.32
CA PHE A 16 9.77 0.87 0.23
C PHE A 16 10.01 1.44 1.63
N ALA A 17 10.04 0.57 2.65
CA ALA A 17 10.12 1.01 4.02
C ALA A 17 11.42 1.79 4.29
N TRP A 18 11.29 2.97 4.90
CA TRP A 18 12.41 3.88 5.16
C TRP A 18 13.49 3.24 6.05
N GLY A 19 13.11 2.31 6.93
CA GLY A 19 14.00 1.63 7.86
C GLY A 19 15.10 0.78 7.19
N HIS A 20 14.95 0.43 5.92
CA HIS A 20 16.02 -0.25 5.16
C HIS A 20 17.11 0.71 4.67
N GLY A 21 16.85 2.03 4.65
CA GLY A 21 17.80 3.04 4.23
C GLY A 21 17.98 3.17 2.70
N GLN A 22 18.69 4.22 2.30
CA GLN A 22 18.93 4.54 0.89
C GLN A 22 19.88 3.53 0.23
N ASP A 23 20.85 2.99 0.97
CA ASP A 23 21.81 2.03 0.44
C ASP A 23 21.15 0.71 0.01
N ALA A 24 20.20 0.21 0.80
CA ALA A 24 19.41 -0.96 0.43
C ALA A 24 18.52 -0.68 -0.78
N MET A 25 17.90 0.50 -0.83
CA MET A 25 17.12 0.94 -2.00
C MET A 25 18.00 0.99 -3.26
N ASP A 26 19.19 1.56 -3.18
CA ASP A 26 20.13 1.65 -4.30
C ASP A 26 20.65 0.28 -4.74
N ALA A 27 20.88 -0.63 -3.79
CA ALA A 27 21.31 -2.00 -4.08
C ALA A 27 20.23 -2.79 -4.82
N ILE A 28 18.95 -2.59 -4.49
CA ILE A 28 17.81 -3.29 -5.09
C ILE A 28 17.40 -2.69 -6.44
N PHE A 29 17.27 -1.35 -6.50
CA PHE A 29 16.69 -0.66 -7.66
C PHE A 29 17.71 0.05 -8.55
N GLY A 30 18.99 0.00 -8.17
CA GLY A 30 20.07 0.76 -8.78
C GLY A 30 20.11 2.21 -8.28
N ARG A 31 21.35 2.70 -8.08
CA ARG A 31 21.63 4.07 -7.67
C ARG A 31 21.04 5.09 -8.65
N LYS A 32 20.44 6.16 -8.12
CA LYS A 32 19.94 7.31 -8.87
C LYS A 32 20.75 8.56 -8.57
N ALA A 33 20.57 9.58 -9.41
CA ALA A 33 21.23 10.88 -9.24
C ALA A 33 20.74 11.63 -7.98
N GLN A 34 19.50 11.40 -7.56
CA GLN A 34 18.92 11.94 -6.33
C GLN A 34 18.40 10.80 -5.45
N SER A 35 18.51 10.98 -4.13
CA SER A 35 17.92 10.06 -3.15
C SER A 35 16.41 10.04 -3.31
N GLU A 36 15.85 8.84 -3.43
CA GLU A 36 14.42 8.64 -3.64
C GLU A 36 13.69 8.11 -2.39
N LEU A 37 14.41 7.79 -1.30
CA LEU A 37 13.86 7.19 -0.07
C LEU A 37 12.71 8.03 0.51
N PHE A 38 12.93 9.34 0.67
CA PHE A 38 11.96 10.31 1.18
C PHE A 38 11.34 11.17 0.08
N SER A 39 11.40 10.70 -1.17
CA SER A 39 10.82 11.41 -2.30
C SER A 39 9.34 11.05 -2.47
N PRO A 40 8.53 11.90 -3.11
CA PRO A 40 7.15 11.57 -3.46
C PRO A 40 7.05 10.37 -4.43
N ARG A 41 8.18 9.88 -4.98
CA ARG A 41 8.21 8.68 -5.82
C ARG A 41 8.07 7.41 -5.00
N ASN A 42 8.49 7.41 -3.73
CA ASN A 42 8.47 6.25 -2.83
C ASN A 42 7.27 6.27 -1.85
N GLY A 43 6.30 7.16 -2.06
CA GLY A 43 5.20 7.31 -1.09
C GLY A 43 3.85 7.61 -1.71
N LEU A 44 2.82 7.38 -0.90
CA LEU A 44 1.42 7.73 -1.16
C LEU A 44 0.85 8.43 0.06
N LEU A 45 0.05 9.47 -0.15
CA LEU A 45 -0.80 10.01 0.90
C LEU A 45 -2.06 9.16 0.99
N LEU A 46 -2.23 8.47 2.11
CA LEU A 46 -3.33 7.56 2.36
C LEU A 46 -4.07 7.96 3.64
N PRO A 47 -5.40 7.80 3.68
CA PRO A 47 -6.13 7.90 4.94
C PRO A 47 -5.66 6.84 5.94
N VAL A 48 -5.57 7.19 7.22
CA VAL A 48 -5.03 6.30 8.29
C VAL A 48 -5.69 4.92 8.28
N HIS A 49 -7.01 4.85 8.08
CA HIS A 49 -7.73 3.56 8.05
C HIS A 49 -7.38 2.69 6.85
N ILE A 50 -7.08 3.30 5.70
CA ILE A 50 -6.66 2.58 4.49
C ILE A 50 -5.19 2.18 4.60
N GLU A 51 -4.34 3.05 5.15
CA GLU A 51 -2.93 2.79 5.36
C GLU A 51 -2.71 1.56 6.25
N LYS A 52 -3.45 1.43 7.35
CA LYS A 52 -3.41 0.23 8.21
C LYS A 52 -3.66 -1.07 7.44
N VAL A 53 -4.62 -1.05 6.51
CA VAL A 53 -5.02 -2.21 5.71
C VAL A 53 -4.04 -2.48 4.56
N PHE A 54 -3.44 -1.41 4.03
CA PHE A 54 -2.35 -1.45 3.06
C PHE A 54 -1.10 -2.10 3.63
N ASP A 55 -0.77 -1.78 4.88
CA ASP A 55 0.43 -2.25 5.57
C ASP A 55 0.38 -3.75 5.91
N ILE A 56 -0.81 -4.25 6.26
CA ILE A 56 -1.04 -5.68 6.53
C ILE A 56 -1.30 -6.54 5.28
N GLY A 57 -1.24 -5.94 4.09
CA GLY A 57 -1.31 -6.65 2.81
C GLY A 57 -2.66 -7.21 2.41
N LYS A 58 -3.75 -6.64 2.93
CA LYS A 58 -5.10 -6.99 2.43
C LYS A 58 -5.42 -6.30 1.10
N LEU A 59 -4.74 -5.18 0.82
CA LEU A 59 -4.86 -4.46 -0.46
C LEU A 59 -3.48 -4.15 -1.05
N ALA A 60 -3.45 -3.99 -2.38
CA ALA A 60 -2.31 -3.51 -3.14
C ALA A 60 -2.71 -2.41 -4.11
N ILE A 61 -1.73 -1.62 -4.54
CA ILE A 61 -1.90 -0.63 -5.60
C ILE A 61 -1.37 -1.23 -6.90
N VAL A 62 -2.21 -1.21 -7.94
CA VAL A 62 -1.89 -1.76 -9.27
C VAL A 62 -2.12 -0.70 -10.35
N PRO A 63 -1.64 -0.87 -11.61
CA PRO A 63 -1.89 0.07 -12.69
C PRO A 63 -3.39 0.12 -12.97
N HIS A 64 -3.91 1.32 -13.24
CA HIS A 64 -5.28 1.44 -13.73
C HIS A 64 -5.27 1.22 -15.25
N LEU A 65 -5.72 0.03 -15.66
CA LEU A 65 -5.79 -0.37 -17.07
C LEU A 65 -7.24 -0.69 -17.44
N PRO A 66 -7.68 -0.43 -18.68
CA PRO A 66 -9.00 -0.84 -19.14
C PRO A 66 -9.16 -2.35 -19.03
N GLU A 67 -10.24 -2.82 -18.40
CA GLU A 67 -10.47 -4.25 -18.14
C GLU A 67 -10.44 -5.11 -19.41
N SER A 68 -10.94 -4.58 -20.53
CA SER A 68 -10.93 -5.25 -21.84
C SER A 68 -9.55 -5.42 -22.46
N THR A 69 -8.55 -4.64 -22.04
CA THR A 69 -7.21 -4.63 -22.66
C THR A 69 -6.07 -4.63 -21.64
N CYS A 70 -6.36 -4.86 -20.35
CA CYS A 70 -5.38 -4.83 -19.27
C CYS A 70 -4.22 -5.83 -19.47
N MET A 71 -4.45 -6.83 -20.32
CA MET A 71 -3.49 -7.87 -20.69
C MET A 71 -2.74 -7.60 -22.00
N SER A 72 -3.07 -6.53 -22.72
CA SER A 72 -2.38 -6.18 -23.97
C SER A 72 -1.03 -5.53 -23.66
N ILE A 73 0.02 -6.05 -24.28
CA ILE A 73 1.38 -5.48 -24.21
C ILE A 73 1.36 -4.01 -24.66
N GLU A 74 0.52 -3.66 -25.64
CA GLU A 74 0.39 -2.31 -26.15
C GLU A 74 -0.24 -1.37 -25.12
N THR A 75 -1.31 -1.80 -24.45
CA THR A 75 -1.96 -1.04 -23.36
C THR A 75 -0.99 -0.79 -22.21
N ILE A 76 -0.21 -1.80 -21.84
CA ILE A 76 0.79 -1.69 -20.77
C ILE A 76 1.93 -0.76 -21.17
N LYS A 77 2.45 -0.86 -22.41
CA LYS A 77 3.46 0.06 -22.93
C LYS A 77 2.96 1.49 -22.95
N THR A 78 1.72 1.69 -23.37
CA THR A 78 1.06 3.01 -23.38
C THR A 78 0.98 3.58 -21.97
N TRP A 79 0.52 2.79 -21.00
CA TRP A 79 0.52 3.20 -19.58
C TRP A 79 1.93 3.52 -19.05
N LEU A 80 2.93 2.74 -19.42
CA LEU A 80 4.32 2.95 -19.03
C LEU A 80 4.89 4.28 -19.53
N LEU A 81 4.57 4.64 -20.78
CA LEU A 81 5.01 5.86 -21.45
C LEU A 81 4.18 7.09 -21.05
N ASN A 82 2.95 6.89 -20.57
CA ASN A 82 2.10 7.98 -20.10
C ASN A 82 2.57 8.47 -18.72
N GLU A 83 2.97 9.74 -18.65
CA GLU A 83 3.17 10.44 -17.39
C GLU A 83 2.21 11.64 -17.31
N PRO A 84 1.42 11.80 -16.24
CA PRO A 84 1.41 10.99 -15.02
C PRO A 84 0.71 9.62 -15.18
N ARG A 85 1.23 8.60 -14.47
CA ARG A 85 0.64 7.25 -14.45
C ARG A 85 -0.57 7.17 -13.52
N ASP A 86 -1.58 6.42 -13.94
CA ASP A 86 -2.78 6.15 -13.17
C ASP A 86 -2.74 4.78 -12.49
N TYR A 87 -3.29 4.71 -11.29
CA TYR A 87 -3.28 3.53 -10.42
C TYR A 87 -4.67 3.25 -9.87
N GLN A 88 -4.89 2.03 -9.41
CA GLN A 88 -6.12 1.60 -8.73
C GLN A 88 -5.81 0.71 -7.53
N VAL A 89 -6.76 0.62 -6.61
CA VAL A 89 -6.70 -0.33 -5.49
C VAL A 89 -7.13 -1.71 -5.97
N LYS A 90 -6.47 -2.75 -5.47
CA LYS A 90 -6.90 -4.14 -5.61
C LYS A 90 -6.90 -4.83 -4.25
N ILE A 91 -8.01 -5.48 -3.91
CA ILE A 91 -8.13 -6.34 -2.74
C ILE A 91 -7.50 -7.70 -3.07
N LEU A 92 -6.48 -8.08 -2.30
CA LEU A 92 -5.77 -9.35 -2.47
C LEU A 92 -6.48 -10.50 -1.76
N ASP A 93 -6.99 -10.24 -0.55
CA ASP A 93 -7.66 -11.24 0.27
C ASP A 93 -9.19 -11.09 0.16
N GLN A 94 -9.78 -11.83 -0.77
CA GLN A 94 -11.23 -11.85 -0.99
C GLN A 94 -12.01 -12.60 0.11
N LYS A 95 -11.30 -13.28 1.02
CA LYS A 95 -11.88 -14.01 2.14
C LYS A 95 -11.71 -13.28 3.47
N TRP A 96 -11.18 -12.06 3.43
CA TRP A 96 -11.02 -11.24 4.61
C TRP A 96 -12.39 -10.92 5.22
N ASP A 97 -12.53 -11.21 6.50
CA ASP A 97 -13.78 -11.10 7.28
C ASP A 97 -14.30 -9.66 7.39
N ARG A 98 -13.42 -8.68 7.25
CA ARG A 98 -13.72 -7.25 7.36
C ARG A 98 -13.96 -6.54 6.03
N LEU A 99 -14.17 -7.29 4.93
CA LEU A 99 -14.43 -6.66 3.63
C LEU A 99 -15.68 -5.79 3.63
N ASP A 100 -16.70 -6.20 4.37
CA ASP A 100 -17.97 -5.48 4.46
C ASP A 100 -17.97 -4.43 5.60
N ASP A 101 -16.86 -4.31 6.35
CA ASP A 101 -16.68 -3.23 7.32
C ASP A 101 -16.57 -1.88 6.60
N ARG A 102 -17.14 -0.85 7.23
CA ARG A 102 -16.98 0.53 6.78
C ARG A 102 -15.54 1.01 7.00
N VAL A 103 -14.97 1.65 5.99
CA VAL A 103 -13.65 2.31 6.05
C VAL A 103 -13.68 3.47 7.06
N TYR A 104 -14.78 4.22 7.09
CA TYR A 104 -15.01 5.31 8.03
C TYR A 104 -16.36 5.12 8.72
N ARG A 105 -16.43 5.39 10.03
CA ARG A 105 -17.64 5.18 10.85
C ARG A 105 -18.89 5.86 10.25
N LEU A 106 -18.73 7.09 9.77
CA LEU A 106 -19.82 7.94 9.27
C LEU A 106 -20.04 7.86 7.75
N HIS A 107 -19.21 7.13 7.01
CA HIS A 107 -19.32 7.02 5.55
C HIS A 107 -19.76 5.60 5.17
N PRO A 108 -20.71 5.41 4.23
CA PRO A 108 -21.17 4.08 3.81
C PRO A 108 -20.12 3.26 3.02
N LEU A 109 -18.89 3.76 2.88
CA LEU A 109 -17.87 3.14 2.04
C LEU A 109 -17.27 1.93 2.76
N THR A 110 -17.36 0.74 2.18
CA THR A 110 -16.76 -0.48 2.72
C THR A 110 -15.38 -0.75 2.13
N PHE A 111 -14.61 -1.67 2.74
CA PHE A 111 -13.34 -2.11 2.15
C PHE A 111 -13.53 -2.84 0.81
N ARG A 112 -14.62 -3.60 0.66
CA ARG A 112 -15.01 -4.24 -0.60
C ARG A 112 -15.16 -3.23 -1.72
N ASP A 113 -15.81 -2.09 -1.43
CA ASP A 113 -16.03 -1.03 -2.40
C ASP A 113 -14.73 -0.37 -2.87
N LEU A 114 -13.60 -0.55 -2.18
CA LEU A 114 -12.31 -0.03 -2.61
C LEU A 114 -11.75 -0.81 -3.80
N ASP A 115 -12.15 -2.07 -4.01
CA ASP A 115 -11.61 -2.88 -5.09
C ASP A 115 -11.87 -2.23 -6.45
N GLY A 116 -10.82 -2.12 -7.27
CA GLY A 116 -10.89 -1.50 -8.60
C GLY A 116 -11.01 0.03 -8.60
N ARG A 117 -11.11 0.71 -7.45
CA ARG A 117 -11.21 2.17 -7.42
C ARG A 117 -9.90 2.81 -7.87
N LYS A 118 -10.01 3.73 -8.84
CA LYS A 118 -8.91 4.57 -9.32
C LYS A 118 -8.41 5.51 -8.21
N LEU A 119 -7.10 5.60 -8.04
CA LEU A 119 -6.47 6.56 -7.14
C LEU A 119 -6.57 7.96 -7.73
N GLN A 120 -7.06 8.90 -6.93
CA GLN A 120 -7.11 10.30 -7.30
C GLN A 120 -5.94 11.05 -6.66
N PHE A 121 -5.11 11.65 -7.49
CA PHE A 121 -3.99 12.48 -7.06
C PHE A 121 -4.34 13.95 -7.28
N ARG A 122 -4.12 14.76 -6.26
CA ARG A 122 -4.42 16.20 -6.30
C ARG A 122 -3.32 17.04 -6.95
N THR A 123 -2.15 16.46 -7.09
CA THR A 123 -0.95 17.07 -7.66
C THR A 123 -0.45 16.23 -8.83
N SER A 124 0.59 16.67 -9.53
CA SER A 124 1.27 15.90 -10.58
C SER A 124 2.21 14.82 -10.03
N PHE A 125 2.49 14.81 -8.73
CA PHE A 125 3.35 13.80 -8.13
C PHE A 125 2.73 12.41 -8.24
N ARG A 126 3.54 11.44 -8.68
CA ARG A 126 3.17 10.03 -8.76
C ARG A 126 4.27 9.16 -8.16
N PRO A 127 3.90 8.05 -7.51
CA PRO A 127 4.89 7.06 -7.14
C PRO A 127 5.57 6.50 -8.39
N SER A 128 6.82 6.08 -8.25
CA SER A 128 7.52 5.39 -9.33
C SER A 128 6.97 3.97 -9.46
N ALA A 129 6.70 3.54 -10.70
CA ALA A 129 6.15 2.21 -10.97
C ALA A 129 7.00 1.08 -10.37
N ARG A 130 8.33 1.25 -10.25
CA ARG A 130 9.21 0.25 -9.61
C ARG A 130 8.94 0.04 -8.11
N TYR A 131 8.63 1.11 -7.38
CA TYR A 131 8.37 1.02 -5.94
C TYR A 131 6.96 0.49 -5.68
N VAL A 132 6.00 0.86 -6.54
CA VAL A 132 4.65 0.27 -6.51
C VAL A 132 4.74 -1.23 -6.80
N TYR A 133 5.51 -1.64 -7.80
CA TYR A 133 5.71 -3.05 -8.13
C TYR A 133 6.38 -3.83 -7.00
N PHE A 134 7.45 -3.28 -6.40
CA PHE A 134 8.07 -3.88 -5.22
C PHE A 134 7.07 -4.06 -4.08
N HIS A 135 6.31 -3.01 -3.74
CA HIS A 135 5.29 -3.08 -2.71
C HIS A 135 4.24 -4.15 -3.03
N TYR A 136 3.78 -4.23 -4.29
CA TYR A 136 2.88 -5.30 -4.74
C TYR A 136 3.48 -6.70 -4.50
N CYS A 137 4.76 -6.93 -4.84
CA CYS A 137 5.44 -8.20 -4.56
C CYS A 137 5.50 -8.50 -3.06
N ILE A 138 5.76 -7.51 -2.21
CA ILE A 138 5.75 -7.66 -0.75
C ILE A 138 4.36 -8.06 -0.23
N GLN A 139 3.29 -7.43 -0.72
CA GLN A 139 1.94 -7.77 -0.26
C GLN A 139 1.50 -9.15 -0.75
N VAL A 140 1.89 -9.54 -1.98
CA VAL A 140 1.76 -10.91 -2.48
C VAL A 140 2.47 -11.91 -1.58
N LEU A 141 3.72 -11.64 -1.20
CA LEU A 141 4.50 -12.51 -0.31
C LEU A 141 3.88 -12.59 1.09
N ARG A 142 3.45 -11.46 1.65
CA ARG A 142 2.78 -11.41 2.95
C ARG A 142 1.50 -12.24 2.95
N HIS A 143 0.65 -12.04 1.94
CA HIS A 143 -0.56 -12.83 1.75
C HIS A 143 -0.20 -14.32 1.66
N ALA A 144 0.88 -14.65 0.95
CA ALA A 144 1.32 -16.03 0.82
C ALA A 144 1.69 -16.69 2.14
N TRP A 145 2.50 -16.03 2.96
CA TRP A 145 2.93 -16.55 4.25
C TRP A 145 1.75 -16.70 5.23
N GLN A 146 0.85 -15.72 5.27
CA GLN A 146 -0.35 -15.76 6.11
C GLN A 146 -1.25 -16.98 5.80
N HIS A 147 -1.35 -17.38 4.52
CA HIS A 147 -2.17 -18.52 4.12
C HIS A 147 -1.43 -19.86 4.10
N ASN A 148 -0.11 -19.87 3.87
CA ASN A 148 0.72 -21.08 3.93
C ASN A 148 0.83 -21.63 5.36
N GLU A 149 0.87 -20.76 6.38
CA GLU A 149 0.84 -21.21 7.79
C GLU A 149 -0.51 -21.85 8.16
N ALA A 150 -1.60 -21.50 7.48
CA ALA A 150 -2.95 -21.97 7.80
C ALA A 150 -3.33 -23.30 7.12
N LYS A 151 -2.73 -23.69 5.98
CA LYS A 151 -3.06 -24.95 5.28
C LYS A 151 -1.86 -25.48 4.48
N ALA A 152 -1.42 -26.70 4.82
CA ALA A 152 -0.41 -27.50 4.13
C ALA A 152 -0.82 -27.97 2.71
N GLY A 153 -1.28 -27.08 1.83
CA GLY A 153 -1.62 -27.46 0.46
C GLY A 153 -2.32 -26.43 -0.43
N GLN A 154 -2.77 -25.27 0.07
CA GLN A 154 -3.36 -24.23 -0.78
C GLN A 154 -2.30 -23.17 -1.11
N ARG A 155 -1.87 -23.10 -2.37
CA ARG A 155 -0.79 -22.20 -2.79
C ARG A 155 -1.30 -20.77 -2.79
N ALA A 156 -0.57 -19.87 -2.16
CA ALA A 156 -0.80 -18.42 -2.20
C ALA A 156 -1.01 -17.85 -3.61
N ALA A 157 -0.32 -18.44 -4.60
CA ALA A 157 -0.46 -18.09 -5.99
C ALA A 157 -1.89 -18.27 -6.51
N ASP A 158 -2.69 -19.17 -5.94
CA ASP A 158 -4.06 -19.44 -6.39
C ASP A 158 -5.06 -18.39 -5.91
N SER A 159 -4.82 -17.78 -4.74
CA SER A 159 -5.62 -16.65 -4.22
C SER A 159 -5.29 -15.32 -4.87
N LEU A 160 -4.14 -15.21 -5.55
CA LEU A 160 -3.64 -13.98 -6.15
C LEU A 160 -3.92 -13.89 -7.66
N LYS A 161 -4.86 -14.72 -8.12
CA LYS A 161 -5.30 -14.77 -9.51
C LYS A 161 -6.64 -14.06 -9.64
N HIS A 162 -6.82 -13.34 -10.75
CA HIS A 162 -8.14 -12.91 -11.20
C HIS A 162 -9.02 -14.15 -11.46
N GLU A 163 -10.31 -13.94 -11.69
CA GLU A 163 -11.26 -14.99 -12.11
C GLU A 163 -10.79 -15.77 -13.35
N ASP A 164 -9.90 -15.20 -14.16
CA ASP A 164 -9.30 -15.79 -15.35
C ASP A 164 -7.98 -16.56 -15.09
N GLY A 165 -7.53 -16.66 -13.84
CA GLY A 165 -6.32 -17.36 -13.44
C GLY A 165 -5.01 -16.56 -13.54
N ARG A 166 -5.05 -15.24 -13.80
CA ARG A 166 -3.84 -14.40 -14.03
C ARG A 166 -3.56 -13.41 -12.89
N PRO A 167 -2.31 -13.01 -12.63
CA PRO A 167 -1.98 -12.10 -11.53
C PRO A 167 -2.49 -10.67 -11.77
N PHE A 168 -2.79 -9.94 -10.68
CA PHE A 168 -3.34 -8.58 -10.73
C PHE A 168 -2.41 -7.52 -11.36
N TRP A 169 -1.10 -7.75 -11.37
CA TRP A 169 -0.12 -6.92 -12.04
C TRP A 169 0.61 -7.74 -13.11
N CYS A 170 0.28 -7.51 -14.39
CA CYS A 170 0.76 -8.35 -15.49
C CYS A 170 1.57 -7.57 -16.54
N THR A 171 2.51 -6.73 -16.11
CA THR A 171 3.31 -5.91 -17.05
C THR A 171 4.62 -6.58 -17.46
N PRO A 172 4.95 -6.70 -18.77
CA PRO A 172 6.34 -6.82 -19.20
C PRO A 172 7.10 -5.56 -18.77
N GLY A 173 8.24 -5.69 -18.08
CA GLY A 173 8.87 -4.52 -17.44
C GLY A 173 10.27 -4.71 -16.90
N ARG A 174 10.85 -3.62 -16.39
CA ARG A 174 12.23 -3.51 -15.87
C ARG A 174 12.24 -3.01 -14.42
N TYR A 175 11.47 -3.64 -13.54
CA TYR A 175 11.25 -3.08 -12.20
C TYR A 175 12.18 -3.65 -11.14
N LEU A 176 12.49 -4.93 -11.23
CA LEU A 176 13.40 -5.65 -10.35
C LEU A 176 14.36 -6.52 -11.18
N PRO A 177 15.60 -6.74 -10.73
CA PRO A 177 16.49 -7.71 -11.36
C PRO A 177 15.89 -9.12 -11.36
N LYS A 178 16.16 -9.92 -12.41
CA LYS A 178 15.53 -11.24 -12.59
C LYS A 178 15.87 -12.23 -11.48
N ASN A 179 17.12 -12.24 -11.06
CA ASN A 179 17.61 -13.05 -9.94
C ASN A 179 16.96 -12.65 -8.61
N MET A 180 16.74 -11.35 -8.41
CA MET A 180 16.03 -10.79 -7.26
C MET A 180 14.55 -11.20 -7.23
N LEU A 181 13.87 -11.16 -8.38
CA LEU A 181 12.52 -11.70 -8.50
C LEU A 181 12.47 -13.21 -8.30
N LEU A 182 13.51 -13.94 -8.75
CA LEU A 182 13.64 -15.38 -8.53
C LEU A 182 13.68 -15.72 -7.04
N ALA A 183 14.35 -14.91 -6.21
CA ALA A 183 14.39 -15.07 -4.76
C ALA A 183 12.99 -15.08 -4.13
N PHE A 184 12.16 -14.08 -4.44
CA PHE A 184 10.77 -14.00 -3.99
C PHE A 184 9.95 -15.22 -4.40
N VAL A 185 10.26 -15.71 -5.58
CA VAL A 185 9.54 -16.73 -6.30
C VAL A 185 9.89 -18.14 -5.81
N GLU A 186 11.16 -18.37 -5.47
CA GLU A 186 11.64 -19.62 -4.88
C GLU A 186 10.96 -19.86 -3.52
N GLU A 187 10.74 -18.80 -2.75
CA GLU A 187 9.95 -18.83 -1.51
C GLU A 187 8.45 -19.08 -1.73
N LEU A 188 7.90 -18.74 -2.91
CA LEU A 188 6.51 -18.97 -3.28
C LEU A 188 6.26 -20.36 -3.91
N GLY A 189 7.31 -21.07 -4.35
CA GLY A 189 7.26 -22.38 -5.01
C GLY A 189 7.31 -22.35 -6.56
N HIS A 190 7.04 -23.48 -7.23
CA HIS A 190 7.35 -23.69 -8.66
C HIS A 190 6.45 -23.00 -9.71
N GLU A 191 5.54 -22.10 -9.35
CA GLU A 191 4.54 -21.48 -10.27
C GLU A 191 4.76 -19.98 -10.55
N TYR A 192 6.00 -19.60 -10.79
CA TYR A 192 6.40 -18.20 -10.79
C TYR A 192 6.52 -17.51 -12.14
N LYS A 193 6.32 -18.26 -13.23
CA LYS A 193 6.54 -17.78 -14.60
C LYS A 193 5.85 -16.42 -14.91
N PRO A 194 4.64 -16.13 -14.40
CA PRO A 194 4.00 -14.84 -14.60
C PRO A 194 4.69 -13.65 -13.90
N LEU A 195 5.26 -13.84 -12.71
CA LEU A 195 5.92 -12.77 -11.94
C LEU A 195 7.29 -12.39 -12.51
N LEU A 196 7.97 -13.32 -13.19
CA LEU A 196 9.25 -13.06 -13.85
C LEU A 196 9.13 -12.17 -15.11
N GLN A 197 7.92 -11.92 -15.61
CA GLN A 197 7.72 -11.12 -16.81
C GLN A 197 8.10 -9.63 -16.63
N GLY A 198 8.17 -9.15 -15.39
CA GLY A 198 8.55 -7.78 -15.00
C GLY A 198 10.04 -7.54 -14.72
N ALA A 199 10.90 -8.53 -14.98
CA ALA A 199 12.33 -8.47 -14.68
C ALA A 199 13.19 -7.83 -15.79
N SER A 200 14.28 -7.15 -15.44
CA SER A 200 15.29 -6.72 -16.44
C SER A 200 16.73 -7.00 -16.09
N CYS A 201 17.50 -7.34 -17.14
CA CYS A 201 18.97 -7.41 -17.24
C CYS A 201 19.72 -8.25 -16.19
N PRO A 202 20.87 -8.83 -16.56
CA PRO A 202 21.74 -9.52 -15.62
C PRO A 202 22.52 -8.48 -14.81
N THR A 203 21.89 -7.93 -13.78
CA THR A 203 22.60 -7.18 -12.73
C THR A 203 22.87 -8.14 -11.59
N VAL A 204 24.11 -8.17 -11.09
CA VAL A 204 24.52 -8.95 -9.92
C VAL A 204 24.00 -8.22 -8.67
N GLY A 205 22.68 -8.21 -8.49
CA GLY A 205 22.06 -7.82 -7.24
C GLY A 205 22.19 -8.97 -6.24
N ASN A 206 22.49 -8.68 -4.97
CA ASN A 206 22.49 -9.71 -3.95
C ASN A 206 21.04 -10.16 -3.69
N SER A 207 20.71 -11.37 -4.17
CA SER A 207 19.39 -11.99 -4.04
C SER A 207 18.97 -12.11 -2.58
N ASP A 208 19.94 -12.45 -1.72
CA ASP A 208 19.72 -12.67 -0.29
C ASP A 208 19.35 -11.35 0.41
N LEU A 209 19.96 -10.22 0.01
CA LEU A 209 19.64 -8.90 0.54
C LEU A 209 18.19 -8.51 0.26
N LEU A 210 17.68 -8.77 -0.94
CA LEU A 210 16.28 -8.46 -1.26
C LEU A 210 15.32 -9.31 -0.44
N LEU A 211 15.60 -10.60 -0.29
CA LEU A 211 14.77 -11.50 0.49
C LEU A 211 14.79 -11.11 1.97
N GLU A 212 15.96 -10.73 2.50
CA GLU A 212 16.11 -10.23 3.86
C GLU A 212 15.31 -8.93 4.08
N VAL A 213 15.47 -7.95 3.19
CA VAL A 213 14.71 -6.69 3.21
C VAL A 213 13.20 -6.97 3.18
N ALA A 214 12.77 -7.85 2.28
CA ALA A 214 11.38 -8.25 2.18
C ALA A 214 10.85 -8.94 3.44
N ALA A 215 11.58 -9.93 3.95
CA ALA A 215 11.22 -10.65 5.16
C ALA A 215 11.12 -9.70 6.37
N ASN A 216 12.05 -8.76 6.49
CA ASN A 216 12.03 -7.73 7.52
C ASN A 216 10.83 -6.78 7.37
N GLN A 217 10.50 -6.35 6.14
CA GLN A 217 9.32 -5.51 5.91
C GLN A 217 8.00 -6.26 6.20
N VAL A 218 7.96 -7.57 5.92
CA VAL A 218 6.81 -8.40 6.28
C VAL A 218 6.69 -8.56 7.79
N LYS A 219 7.76 -8.96 8.48
CA LYS A 219 7.77 -9.19 9.95
C LYS A 219 7.47 -7.92 10.74
N ASN A 220 8.16 -6.81 10.44
CA ASN A 220 8.06 -5.57 11.23
C ASN A 220 6.67 -4.91 11.20
N ARG A 221 5.86 -5.17 10.16
CA ARG A 221 4.52 -4.60 10.05
C ARG A 221 3.41 -5.52 10.58
N SER A 222 3.69 -6.80 10.78
CA SER A 222 2.75 -7.71 11.46
C SER A 222 2.71 -7.45 12.97
N SER A 223 3.86 -7.12 13.59
CA SER A 223 3.97 -6.90 15.05
C SER A 223 3.30 -5.63 15.56
N ILE A 224 3.09 -4.61 14.72
CA ILE A 224 2.50 -3.31 15.10
C ILE A 224 1.01 -3.44 15.51
N LEU A 225 0.33 -4.53 15.13
CA LEU A 225 -1.07 -4.77 15.50
C LEU A 225 -1.25 -5.61 16.76
N ASP A 226 -0.33 -6.51 17.09
CA ASP A 226 -0.42 -7.30 18.33
C ASP A 226 -0.27 -6.42 19.58
N THR A 227 0.34 -5.24 19.46
CA THR A 227 0.54 -4.30 20.58
C THR A 227 -0.64 -3.34 20.82
N ASN A 228 -1.70 -3.40 19.99
CA ASN A 228 -2.88 -2.52 20.14
C ASN A 228 -4.14 -3.26 20.64
N GLN A 229 -4.01 -4.51 21.13
CA GLN A 229 -5.06 -5.19 21.90
C GLN A 229 -4.83 -4.98 23.40
N GLU A 230 -5.00 -3.75 23.87
CA GLU A 230 -5.35 -3.41 25.26
C GLU A 230 -5.59 -1.90 25.27
N ALA A 231 -6.82 -1.49 24.95
CA ALA A 231 -7.27 -0.16 25.32
C ALA A 231 -7.46 -0.16 26.84
N PRO A 232 -6.84 0.75 27.61
CA PRO A 232 -7.19 0.90 29.02
C PRO A 232 -8.63 1.41 29.09
N GLU A 233 -9.45 0.72 29.86
CA GLU A 233 -10.77 1.21 30.27
C GLU A 233 -10.54 2.49 31.07
N ASP A 234 -10.99 3.63 30.55
CA ASP A 234 -11.00 4.90 31.27
C ASP A 234 -11.96 4.75 32.46
N GLU A 235 -11.40 4.45 33.64
CA GLU A 235 -12.10 4.60 34.91
C GLU A 235 -12.42 6.08 35.12
N GLN A 236 -13.72 6.37 35.18
CA GLN A 236 -14.28 7.67 35.54
C GLN A 236 -13.76 8.10 36.92
N SER A 237 -12.88 9.10 36.98
CA SER A 237 -12.73 9.92 38.18
C SER A 237 -13.77 11.04 38.13
N THR A 238 -14.80 10.87 38.95
CA THR A 238 -15.67 11.96 39.38
C THR A 238 -15.02 12.57 40.59
N ASP A 239 -14.47 13.78 40.47
CA ASP A 239 -14.25 14.64 41.63
C ASP A 239 -14.64 16.07 41.28
N ASP A 240 -15.74 16.42 41.94
CA ASP A 240 -16.34 17.70 42.26
C ASP A 240 -15.31 18.79 42.62
N ASP A 241 -15.37 19.94 41.94
CA ASP A 241 -14.92 21.19 42.55
C ASP A 241 -15.84 22.34 42.11
N GLY A 242 -16.77 22.67 43.01
CA GLY A 242 -17.58 23.86 42.92
C GLY A 242 -16.74 25.10 43.24
N SER A 243 -16.68 26.05 42.30
CA SER A 243 -16.40 27.43 42.66
C SER A 243 -17.25 28.40 41.85
N ASN A 244 -17.95 29.22 42.61
CA ASN A 244 -18.82 30.31 42.20
C ASN A 244 -18.09 31.38 41.37
N GLY A 245 -18.85 31.99 40.47
CA GLY A 245 -18.83 33.43 40.18
C GLY A 245 -17.57 33.98 39.51
N ASP A 246 -17.68 34.37 38.25
CA ASP A 246 -17.90 35.79 37.98
C ASP A 246 -18.29 36.05 36.52
N ASP A 247 -19.20 37.00 36.44
CA ASP A 247 -19.86 37.61 35.30
C ASP A 247 -18.87 38.30 34.35
N LEU A 248 -18.83 37.90 33.07
CA LEU A 248 -18.33 38.72 31.98
C LEU A 248 -19.13 38.49 30.71
N SER A 249 -20.18 39.30 30.55
CA SER A 249 -20.75 39.63 29.24
C SER A 249 -19.68 40.17 28.30
N PHE A 250 -19.54 39.64 27.08
CA PHE A 250 -18.97 40.41 25.98
C PHE A 250 -19.66 40.10 24.65
N GLU A 251 -19.97 41.19 23.97
CA GLU A 251 -20.91 41.32 22.86
C GLU A 251 -20.41 40.74 21.54
N TYR A 252 -21.37 40.22 20.79
CA TYR A 252 -21.26 39.87 19.38
C TYR A 252 -21.20 41.16 18.55
N SER A 253 -20.07 41.45 17.90
CA SER A 253 -19.98 42.51 16.89
C SER A 253 -19.58 41.94 15.53
N SER A 254 -20.62 41.90 14.70
CA SER A 254 -20.66 41.86 13.25
C SER A 254 -19.49 42.58 12.56
N TRP A 255 -18.88 41.91 11.59
CA TRP A 255 -18.19 42.57 10.49
C TRP A 255 -19.04 42.41 9.23
N VAL A 256 -19.60 43.54 8.79
CA VAL A 256 -20.25 43.74 7.50
C VAL A 256 -19.15 43.99 6.46
N GLU A 257 -19.23 43.24 5.36
CA GLU A 257 -18.48 43.42 4.12
C GLU A 257 -18.70 44.82 3.51
N LYS A 258 -17.61 45.42 3.03
CA LYS A 258 -17.62 46.36 1.92
C LYS A 258 -16.97 45.66 0.74
N ASP A 259 -17.77 45.29 -0.25
CA ASP A 259 -17.81 45.95 -1.57
C ASP A 259 -18.97 45.40 -2.42
#